data_AF-A0A497QIY8-F1
#
_entry.id   AF-A0A497QIY8-F1
#
_cell.length_a   1.000
_cell.length_b   1.000
_cell.length_c   1.000
_cell.angle_alpha   90.00
_cell.angle_beta   90.00
_cell.angle_gamma   90.00
#
_symmetry.space_group_name_H-M   'P 1'
#
loop_
_entity.id
_entity.type
_entity.pdbx_description
1 polymer ?
#
loop_
_entity_poly.entity_id
_entity_poly.type
_entity_poly.pdbx_seq_one_letter_code
_entity_poly.pdbx_strand_id
1 'polypeptide(L)' 'VNYCKNKGYSEICLHSQTYIIDFYKKCGFKPRGKTFLEAGIKHIEMYMQI' A
#
# COMPACT_ATOMS: atom_id res chain seq x y z
N VAL A 1 5.89 8.58 -5.02
CA VAL A 1 7.21 8.08 -4.58
C VAL A 1 8.24 9.20 -4.48
N ASN A 2 8.67 9.81 -5.60
CA ASN A 2 9.71 10.86 -5.58
C ASN A 2 9.41 12.03 -4.64
N TYR A 3 8.15 12.50 -4.61
CA TYR A 3 7.72 13.52 -3.66
C TYR A 3 8.04 13.12 -2.21
N CYS A 4 7.71 11.89 -1.82
CA CYS A 4 7.92 11.41 -0.45
C CYS A 4 9.40 11.25 -0.12
N LYS A 5 10.21 10.75 -1.07
CA LYS A 5 11.67 10.67 -0.95
C LYS A 5 12.30 12.05 -0.76
N ASN A 6 11.89 13.03 -1.57
CA ASN A 6 12.39 14.41 -1.48
C ASN A 6 11.99 15.11 -0.17
N LYS A 7 10.92 14.64 0.49
CA LYS A 7 10.49 15.12 1.81
C LYS A 7 11.15 14.38 2.98
N GLY A 8 11.96 13.36 2.72
CA GLY A 8 12.64 12.57 3.75
C GLY A 8 11.72 11.60 4.50
N TYR A 9 10.57 11.21 3.93
CA TYR A 9 9.76 10.14 4.49
C TYR A 9 10.41 8.78 4.26
N SER A 10 10.28 7.89 5.23
CA SER A 10 10.86 6.53 5.19
C SER A 10 9.90 5.45 4.65
N GLU A 11 8.60 5.74 4.61
CA GLU A 11 7.57 4.77 4.22
C GLU A 11 6.37 5.46 3.55
N ILE A 12 5.76 4.76 2.59
CA ILE A 12 4.44 5.08 2.04
C ILE A 12 3.49 3.94 2.41
N CYS A 13 2.34 4.27 3.02
CA CYS A 13 1.27 3.32 3.32
C CYS A 13 0.00 3.63 2.52
N LEU A 14 -0.77 2.60 2.19
CA LEU A 14 -2.09 2.71 1.58
C LEU A 14 -2.97 1.51 1.93
N HIS A 15 -4.28 1.66 1.75
CA HIS A 15 -5.23 0.55 1.82
C HIS A 15 -5.57 0.10 0.39
N SER A 16 -5.07 -1.05 -0.01
CA SER A 16 -5.32 -1.58 -1.36
C SER A 16 -6.56 -2.46 -1.36
N GLN A 17 -7.47 -2.25 -2.32
CA GLN A 17 -8.54 -3.21 -2.58
C GLN A 17 -7.93 -4.55 -3.02
N THR A 18 -8.41 -5.66 -2.46
CA THR A 18 -7.69 -6.95 -2.58
C THR A 18 -7.54 -7.45 -4.01
N TYR A 19 -8.38 -7.01 -4.94
CA TYR A 19 -8.33 -7.43 -6.35
C TYR A 19 -7.26 -6.69 -7.20
N ILE A 20 -6.65 -5.61 -6.68
CA ILE A 20 -5.53 -4.88 -7.34
C ILE A 20 -4.20 -4.98 -6.56
N ILE A 21 -4.08 -5.90 -5.61
CA ILE A 21 -2.86 -6.09 -4.82
C ILE A 21 -1.62 -6.27 -5.73
N ASP A 22 -1.74 -7.06 -6.80
CA ASP A 22 -0.60 -7.38 -7.67
C ASP A 22 -0.12 -6.18 -8.50
N PHE A 23 -0.97 -5.17 -8.73
CA PHE A 23 -0.55 -3.89 -9.29
C PHE A 23 0.43 -3.18 -8.33
N TYR A 24 0.06 -3.06 -7.06
CA TYR A 24 0.90 -2.40 -6.07
C TYR A 24 2.17 -3.19 -5.74
N LYS A 25 2.12 -4.53 -5.76
CA LYS A 25 3.33 -5.36 -5.65
C LYS A 25 4.34 -5.04 -6.76
N LYS A 26 3.89 -4.89 -8.01
CA LYS A 26 4.75 -4.48 -9.13
C LYS A 26 5.35 -3.07 -8.94
N CYS A 27 4.65 -2.20 -8.22
CA CYS A 27 5.16 -0.88 -7.83
C CYS A 27 6.15 -0.90 -6.65
N GLY A 28 6.42 -2.06 -6.03
CA GLY A 28 7.34 -2.20 -4.91
C GLY A 28 6.68 -2.25 -3.52
N PHE A 29 5.34 -2.22 -3.44
CA PHE A 29 4.62 -2.33 -2.17
C PHE A 29 4.54 -3.78 -1.68
N LYS A 30 4.47 -3.94 -0.37
CA LYS A 30 4.30 -5.22 0.33
C LYS A 30 3.04 -5.17 1.19
N PRO A 31 2.25 -6.25 1.28
CA PRO A 31 1.11 -6.30 2.19
C PRO A 31 1.57 -6.36 3.64
N ARG A 32 0.81 -5.75 4.55
CA ARG A 32 1.00 -5.80 6.01
C ARG A 32 -0.33 -6.10 6.70
N GLY A 33 -0.31 -6.99 7.69
CA GLY A 33 -1.48 -7.29 8.52
C GLY A 33 -2.56 -8.15 7.83
N LYS A 34 -3.80 -8.02 8.34
CA LYS A 34 -4.97 -8.79 7.89
C LYS A 34 -5.82 -7.96 6.92
N THR A 35 -6.62 -8.65 6.10
CA THR A 35 -7.62 -7.98 5.26
C THR A 35 -8.78 -7.46 6.09
N PHE A 36 -9.35 -6.32 5.71
CA PHE A 36 -10.49 -5.68 6.38
C PHE A 36 -11.51 -5.17 5.36
N LEU A 37 -12.72 -4.79 5.82
CA LEU A 37 -13.73 -4.18 4.98
C LEU A 37 -13.70 -2.65 5.13
N GLU A 38 -13.73 -1.95 4.01
CA GLU A 38 -13.86 -0.49 3.93
C GLU A 38 -14.85 -0.18 2.81
N ALA A 39 -15.92 0.55 3.13
CA ALA A 39 -17.06 0.81 2.23
C ALA A 39 -17.64 -0.47 1.56
N GLY A 40 -17.65 -1.60 2.28
CA GLY A 40 -18.14 -2.88 1.78
C GLY A 40 -17.18 -3.64 0.85
N ILE A 41 -15.97 -3.11 0.60
CA ILE A 41 -14.96 -3.73 -0.25
C ILE A 41 -13.82 -4.27 0.62
N LYS A 42 -13.29 -5.45 0.27
CA LYS A 42 -12.16 -6.06 0.97
C LYS A 42 -10.86 -5.32 0.62
N HIS A 43 -10.16 -4.85 1.63
CA HIS A 43 -8.89 -4.16 1.55
C HIS A 43 -7.79 -4.88 2.33
N ILE A 44 -6.54 -4.53 2.09
CA ILE A 44 -5.38 -4.86 2.91
C ILE A 44 -4.45 -3.65 2.97
N GLU A 45 -3.80 -3.43 4.12
CA GLU A 45 -2.75 -2.42 4.20
C GLU A 45 -1.56 -2.86 3.34
N MET A 46 -1.00 -1.93 2.56
CA MET A 46 0.23 -2.13 1.81
C MET A 46 1.20 -0.99 2.12
N TYR A 47 2.49 -1.32 2.19
CA TYR A 47 3.55 -0.37 2.51
C TYR A 47 4.74 -0.50 1.54
N MET A 48 5.49 0.57 1.35
CA MET A 48 6.75 0.56 0.60
C MET A 48 7.77 1.44 1.33
N GLN A 49 8.93 0.86 1.64
CA GLN A 49 10.08 1.61 2.15
C GLN A 49 10.69 2.44 1.03
N ILE A 50 11.02 3.70 1.32
CA ILE A 50 11.47 4.67 0.31
C ILE A 50 12.66 5.50 0.77
#